data_AF-A0ABD5DVY0-F1
#
_entry.id   AF-A0ABD5DVY0-F1
#
_cell.length_a   1.000
_cell.length_b   1.000
_cell.length_c   1.000
_cell.angle_alpha   90.00
_cell.angle_beta   90.00
_cell.angle_gamma   90.00
#
_symmetry.space_group_name_H-M   'P 1'
#
loop_
_entity.id
_entity.type
_entity.pdbx_description
1 polymer ?
#
loop_
_entity_poly.entity_id
_entity_poly.type
_entity_poly.pdbx_seq_one_letter_code
_entity_poly.pdbx_strand_id
1 'polypeptide(L)'
;VYPIAGYSKKIKSLDELQPGSQIAVPNDPTNLGRSLLLLQQVGLIKLKDGVGLLPTSLDIVENPKNLKIVELEAPQLPRSLDDAQ
;
A
#
# COMPACT_ATOMS: atom_id res chain seq x y z
N VAL A 1 -1.27 18.07 -9.24
CA VAL A 1 -1.18 16.70 -8.69
C VAL A 1 -0.55 16.80 -7.31
N TYR A 2 -1.21 16.31 -6.26
CA TYR A 2 -0.66 16.32 -4.90
C TYR A 2 0.16 15.06 -4.66
N PRO A 3 1.29 15.10 -3.93
CA PRO A 3 2.06 13.88 -3.63
C PRO A 3 1.28 12.93 -2.71
N ILE A 4 1.57 11.63 -2.81
CA ILE A 4 1.15 10.60 -1.84
C ILE A 4 2.41 9.94 -1.29
N ALA A 5 2.40 9.61 0.00
CA ALA A 5 3.55 9.02 0.68
C ALA A 5 3.08 7.97 1.71
N GLY A 6 3.94 6.98 1.95
CA GLY A 6 3.78 6.04 3.05
C GLY A 6 4.40 6.57 4.34
N TYR A 7 3.83 6.19 5.48
CA TYR A 7 4.29 6.56 6.81
C TYR A 7 4.33 5.34 7.71
N SER A 8 5.23 5.32 8.67
CA SER A 8 5.27 4.28 9.72
C SER A 8 5.78 4.87 11.03
N LYS A 9 5.22 4.39 12.14
CA LYS A 9 5.76 4.60 13.50
C LYS A 9 6.68 3.45 13.95
N LYS A 10 6.65 2.31 13.25
CA LYS A 10 7.33 1.06 13.64
C LYS A 10 8.69 0.87 12.94
N ILE A 11 8.79 1.27 11.67
CA ILE A 11 10.00 1.10 10.85
C ILE A 11 10.50 2.45 10.34
N LYS A 12 11.81 2.56 10.08
CA LYS A 12 12.43 3.79 9.55
C LYS A 12 12.77 3.70 8.06
N SER A 13 12.83 2.49 7.52
CA SER A 13 13.18 2.20 6.13
C SER A 13 12.38 1.02 5.59
N LEU A 14 12.24 0.93 4.26
CA LEU A 14 11.51 -0.15 3.59
C LEU A 14 12.18 -1.52 3.78
N ASP A 15 13.49 -1.54 4.04
CA ASP A 15 14.26 -2.76 4.24
C ASP A 15 13.87 -3.47 5.55
N GLU A 16 13.38 -2.72 6.54
CA GLU A 16 12.88 -3.25 7.81
C GLU A 16 11.51 -3.94 7.69
N LEU A 17 10.80 -3.81 6.56
CA LEU A 17 9.53 -4.50 6.34
C LEU A 17 9.72 -6.01 6.43
N GLN A 18 9.01 -6.63 7.38
CA GLN A 18 9.00 -8.07 7.58
C GLN A 18 7.97 -8.73 6.65
N PRO A 19 8.17 -10.01 6.27
CA PRO A 19 7.14 -10.76 5.59
C PRO A 19 5.81 -10.76 6.38
N GLY A 20 4.68 -10.60 5.69
CA GLY A 20 3.36 -10.53 6.33
C GLY A 20 3.01 -9.18 6.96
N SER A 21 3.87 -8.16 6.85
CA SER A 21 3.57 -6.81 7.33
C SER A 21 2.29 -6.26 6.70
N GLN A 22 1.55 -5.47 7.47
CA GLN A 22 0.32 -4.84 6.99
C GLN A 22 0.59 -3.47 6.41
N ILE A 23 -0.07 -3.15 5.30
CA ILE A 23 -0.04 -1.84 4.66
C ILE A 23 -1.48 -1.37 4.50
N ALA A 24 -1.84 -0.36 5.30
CA ALA A 24 -3.13 0.30 5.18
C ALA A 24 -3.14 1.26 3.97
N VAL A 25 -4.13 1.13 3.11
CA VAL A 25 -4.33 1.97 1.92
C VAL A 25 -5.75 2.54 1.92
N PRO A 26 -5.99 3.72 1.32
CA PRO A 26 -7.34 4.24 1.12
C PRO A 26 -8.16 3.30 0.23
N ASN A 27 -9.45 3.15 0.52
CA ASN A 27 -10.38 2.30 -0.22
C ASN A 27 -11.15 3.02 -1.35
N ASP A 28 -10.98 4.35 -1.49
CA ASP A 28 -11.53 5.06 -2.64
C ASP A 28 -10.72 4.74 -3.91
N PRO A 29 -11.35 4.55 -5.09
CA PRO A 29 -10.67 4.00 -6.27
C PRO A 29 -9.44 4.80 -6.72
N THR A 30 -9.50 6.13 -6.63
CA THR A 30 -8.43 7.00 -7.10
C THR A 30 -7.22 6.89 -6.19
N ASN A 31 -7.39 7.00 -4.87
CA ASN A 31 -6.26 6.92 -3.95
C ASN A 31 -5.78 5.49 -3.73
N LEU A 32 -6.65 4.48 -3.83
CA LEU A 32 -6.25 3.07 -3.87
C LEU A 32 -5.27 2.83 -5.02
N GLY A 33 -5.67 3.22 -6.24
CA GLY A 33 -4.84 3.07 -7.42
C GLY A 33 -3.48 3.76 -7.28
N ARG A 34 -3.47 5.00 -6.78
CA ARG A 34 -2.23 5.74 -6.52
C ARG A 34 -1.33 5.09 -5.47
N SER A 35 -1.92 4.49 -4.44
CA SER A 35 -1.19 3.77 -3.40
C SER A 35 -0.55 2.50 -3.94
N LEU A 36 -1.30 1.71 -4.72
CA LEU A 36 -0.79 0.49 -5.34
C LEU A 36 0.32 0.77 -6.36
N LEU A 37 0.16 1.82 -7.17
CA LEU A 37 1.20 2.28 -8.09
C LEU A 37 2.46 2.72 -7.36
N LEU A 38 2.33 3.41 -6.22
CA LEU A 38 3.47 3.76 -5.37
C LEU A 38 4.17 2.52 -4.83
N LEU A 39 3.43 1.54 -4.31
CA LEU A 39 3.98 0.27 -3.81
C LEU A 39 4.73 -0.50 -4.91
N GLN A 40 4.21 -0.49 -6.13
CA GLN A 40 4.92 -1.05 -7.30
C GLN A 40 6.20 -0.26 -7.61
N GLN A 41 6.13 1.07 -7.62
CA GLN A 41 7.28 1.92 -7.93
C GLN A 41 8.45 1.70 -6.96
N VAL A 42 8.17 1.40 -5.69
CA VAL A 42 9.19 1.07 -4.68
C VAL A 42 9.52 -0.43 -4.60
N GLY A 43 8.99 -1.26 -5.50
CA GLY A 43 9.32 -2.68 -5.64
C GLY A 43 8.75 -3.60 -4.55
N LEU A 44 7.72 -3.16 -3.82
CA LEU A 44 7.10 -3.98 -2.77
C LEU A 44 6.09 -5.00 -3.33
N ILE A 45 5.43 -4.66 -4.42
CA ILE A 45 4.49 -5.51 -5.16
C ILE A 45 4.71 -5.32 -6.66
N LYS A 46 4.10 -6.20 -7.47
CA LYS A 46 3.97 -6.00 -8.91
C LYS A 46 2.50 -6.06 -9.29
N LEU A 47 2.06 -5.12 -10.11
CA LEU A 47 0.72 -5.09 -10.67
C LEU A 47 0.74 -5.72 -12.06
N LYS A 48 -0.41 -6.21 -12.49
CA LYS A 48 -0.63 -6.69 -13.85
C LYS A 48 -0.37 -5.57 -14.86
N ASP A 49 0.21 -5.91 -16.00
CA ASP A 49 0.44 -4.94 -17.07
C ASP A 49 -0.89 -4.40 -17.64
N GLY A 50 -0.91 -3.11 -18.00
CA GLY A 50 -2.06 -2.48 -18.65
C GLY A 50 -3.23 -2.09 -17.74
N VAL A 51 -3.09 -2.17 -16.42
CA VAL A 51 -4.14 -1.81 -15.43
C VAL A 51 -4.45 -0.30 -15.35
N GLY A 52 -3.62 0.54 -15.98
CA GLY A 52 -3.83 1.98 -16.02
C GLY A 52 -3.66 2.65 -14.65
N LEU A 53 -4.50 3.63 -14.35
CA LEU A 53 -4.39 4.50 -13.16
C LEU A 53 -5.27 4.06 -11.98
N LEU A 54 -6.14 3.07 -12.18
CA LEU A 54 -7.09 2.61 -11.17
C LEU A 54 -6.92 1.10 -10.90
N PRO A 55 -5.70 0.60 -10.64
CA PRO A 55 -5.53 -0.79 -10.23
C PRO A 55 -6.23 -1.04 -8.89
N THR A 56 -6.57 -2.30 -8.67
CA THR A 56 -7.16 -2.82 -7.44
C THR A 56 -6.22 -3.85 -6.80
N SER A 57 -6.52 -4.25 -5.56
CA SER A 57 -5.75 -5.31 -4.88
C SER A 57 -5.79 -6.66 -5.63
N LEU A 58 -6.78 -6.88 -6.51
CA LEU A 58 -6.88 -8.07 -7.37
C LEU A 58 -5.89 -8.06 -8.54
N ASP A 59 -5.34 -6.90 -8.86
CA ASP A 59 -4.38 -6.74 -9.96
C ASP A 59 -2.93 -7.02 -9.52
N ILE A 60 -2.71 -7.37 -8.25
CA ILE A 60 -1.39 -7.72 -7.72
C ILE A 60 -0.99 -9.11 -8.21
N VAL A 61 0.09 -9.19 -8.99
CA VAL A 61 0.60 -10.43 -9.58
C VAL A 61 1.85 -10.96 -8.87
N GLU A 62 2.60 -10.11 -8.17
CA GLU A 62 3.73 -10.54 -7.32
C GLU A 62 3.70 -9.77 -5.99
N ASN A 63 3.93 -10.50 -4.89
CA ASN A 63 4.00 -9.96 -3.53
C ASN A 63 5.07 -10.74 -2.73
N PRO A 64 6.38 -10.48 -2.95
CA PRO A 64 7.47 -11.31 -2.43
C PRO A 64 7.55 -11.32 -0.90
N LYS A 65 7.13 -10.24 -0.24
CA LYS A 65 7.05 -10.15 1.22
C LYS A 65 5.70 -10.62 1.77
N ASN A 66 4.78 -11.14 0.95
CA ASN A 66 3.44 -11.54 1.36
C ASN A 66 2.73 -10.46 2.21
N LEU A 67 2.88 -9.20 1.82
CA LEU A 67 2.32 -8.03 2.51
C LEU A 67 0.80 -8.12 2.52
N LYS A 68 0.19 -7.74 3.64
CA LYS A 68 -1.27 -7.68 3.78
C LYS A 68 -1.73 -6.27 3.42
N ILE A 69 -2.38 -6.13 2.27
CA ILE A 69 -2.99 -4.85 1.87
C ILE A 69 -4.35 -4.73 2.57
N VAL A 70 -4.51 -3.69 3.38
CA VAL A 70 -5.73 -3.43 4.15
C VAL A 70 -6.35 -2.14 3.65
N GLU A 71 -7.51 -2.25 3.02
CA GLU A 71 -8.24 -1.10 2.48
C GLU A 71 -9.10 -0.47 3.58
N LEU A 72 -8.90 0.83 3.82
CA LEU A 72 -9.59 1.60 4.86
C LEU A 72 -10.14 2.91 4.29
N GLU A 73 -11.23 3.41 4.89
CA GLU A 73 -11.69 4.77 4.66
C GLU A 73 -10.58 5.78 5.02
N ALA A 74 -10.36 6.81 4.20
CA ALA A 74 -9.27 7.78 4.39
C ALA A 74 -9.19 8.39 5.82
N PRO A 75 -10.30 8.71 6.51
CA PRO A 75 -10.27 9.20 7.89
C PRO A 75 -9.74 8.20 8.94
N GLN A 76 -9.59 6.92 8.60
CA GLN A 76 -9.07 5.88 9.49
C GLN A 76 -7.55 5.68 9.37
N LEU A 77 -6.95 6.10 8.25
CA LEU A 77 -5.52 5.89 7.98
C LEU A 77 -4.58 6.49 9.05
N PRO A 78 -4.85 7.67 9.64
CA PRO A 78 -3.97 8.17 10.70
C PRO A 78 -3.98 7.27 11.95
N ARG A 79 -5.12 6.65 12.26
CA ARG A 79 -5.29 5.77 13.42
C ARG A 79 -4.65 4.40 13.22
N SER A 80 -4.58 3.90 11.99
CA SER A 80 -3.93 2.61 11.71
C SER A 80 -2.42 2.64 11.95
N LEU A 81 -1.80 3.82 12.02
CA LEU A 81 -0.38 3.97 12.40
C LEU A 81 -0.11 3.68 13.88
N ASP A 82 -1.12 3.91 14.73
CA ASP A 82 -1.07 3.63 16.17
C ASP A 82 -1.48 2.20 16.51
N ASP A 83 -2.07 1.50 15.54
CA ASP A 83 -2.61 0.18 15.78
C ASP A 83 -1.47 -0.84 15.96
N ALA A 84 -1.44 -1.44 17.15
CA ALA A 84 -0.50 -2.48 17.53
C ALA A 84 -0.97 -3.83 16.95
N GLN A 85 -1.12 -3.91 15.64
CA GLN A 85 -1.18 -5.20 14.94
C GLN A 85 0.20 -5.83 14.79
#